data_AF-A0A6L3NDF9-F1
#
_entry.id   AF-A0A6L3NDF9-F1
#
_cell.length_a   1.000
_cell.length_b   1.000
_cell.length_c   1.000
_cell.angle_alpha   90.00
_cell.angle_beta   90.00
_cell.angle_gamma   90.00
#
_symmetry.space_group_name_H-M   'P 1'
#
loop_
_entity.id
_entity.type
_entity.pdbx_description
1 polymer ?
#
loop_
_entity_poly.entity_id
_entity_poly.type
_entity_poly.pdbx_seq_one_letter_code
_entity_poly.pdbx_strand_id
1 'polypeptide(L)'
;MSAIESVLHETRQFAPPEALEKAATISGMPAYRALAAEAEQDYEGFWARLAREGLTWHKPFTRVLDESNAPFYKWFDDGELNASYNCLDRHVEAGNGERVAIIFEADDGTVTRVTYADLLARVSRFANALK
;
A
#
# COMPACT_ATOMS: atom_id res chain seq x y z
N MET A 1 -8.75 -44.54 -2.76
CA MET A 1 -8.80 -43.08 -2.69
C MET A 1 -8.57 -42.55 -4.11
N SER A 2 -9.61 -42.07 -4.78
CA SER A 2 -9.48 -41.54 -6.14
C SER A 2 -8.81 -40.17 -6.06
N ALA A 3 -7.58 -40.10 -6.57
CA ALA A 3 -6.89 -38.82 -6.77
C ALA A 3 -7.63 -38.07 -7.88
N ILE A 4 -7.91 -36.79 -7.67
CA ILE A 4 -8.41 -35.92 -8.74
C ILE A 4 -7.25 -35.73 -9.72
N GLU A 5 -7.27 -36.46 -10.83
CA GLU A 5 -6.32 -36.27 -11.93
C GLU A 5 -6.85 -35.17 -12.86
N SER A 6 -6.22 -33.99 -12.78
CA SER A 6 -6.47 -32.90 -13.73
C SER A 6 -5.74 -33.21 -15.05
N VAL A 7 -6.46 -33.74 -16.03
CA VAL A 7 -5.92 -34.08 -17.37
C VAL A 7 -5.70 -32.83 -18.26
N LEU A 8 -6.41 -31.74 -17.95
CA LEU A 8 -6.32 -30.48 -18.70
C LEU A 8 -5.09 -29.69 -18.27
N HIS A 9 -4.10 -29.62 -19.17
CA HIS A 9 -2.95 -28.75 -19.06
C HIS A 9 -3.25 -27.46 -19.83
N GLU A 10 -3.65 -26.42 -19.12
CA GLU A 10 -3.89 -25.10 -19.71
C GLU A 10 -2.56 -24.32 -19.83
N THR A 11 -2.16 -23.99 -21.06
CA THR A 11 -0.90 -23.30 -21.37
C THR A 11 -1.11 -21.94 -22.03
N ARG A 12 -2.35 -21.52 -22.26
CA ARG A 12 -2.63 -20.22 -22.87
C ARG A 12 -2.15 -19.10 -21.96
N GLN A 13 -1.41 -18.17 -22.56
CA GLN A 13 -0.99 -16.93 -21.92
C GLN A 13 -1.82 -15.78 -22.50
N PHE A 14 -2.33 -14.94 -21.61
CA PHE A 14 -3.10 -13.76 -21.97
C PHE A 14 -2.29 -12.53 -21.59
N ALA A 15 -1.69 -11.89 -22.59
CA ALA A 15 -1.00 -10.63 -22.39
C ALA A 15 -2.01 -9.52 -22.02
N PRO A 16 -1.64 -8.58 -21.15
CA PRO A 16 -2.47 -7.41 -20.91
C PRO A 16 -2.66 -6.63 -22.22
N PRO A 17 -3.79 -5.95 -22.42
CA PRO A 17 -3.96 -5.03 -23.53
C PRO A 17 -2.86 -3.96 -23.52
N GLU A 18 -2.33 -3.59 -24.69
CA GLU A 18 -1.20 -2.64 -24.81
C GLU A 18 -1.48 -1.30 -24.13
N ALA A 19 -2.71 -0.79 -24.23
CA ALA A 19 -3.12 0.44 -23.57
C ALA A 19 -3.03 0.36 -22.04
N LEU A 20 -3.34 -0.80 -21.46
CA LEU A 20 -3.23 -1.04 -20.03
C LEU A 20 -1.76 -1.14 -19.62
N GLU A 21 -0.94 -1.86 -20.39
CA GLU A 21 0.49 -2.00 -20.12
C GLU A 21 1.20 -0.63 -20.08
N LYS A 22 0.90 0.26 -21.03
CA LYS A 22 1.49 1.61 -21.08
C LYS A 22 1.04 2.52 -19.93
N ALA A 23 -0.18 2.35 -19.44
CA ALA A 23 -0.74 3.18 -18.36
C ALA A 23 -0.42 2.65 -16.94
N ALA A 24 0.10 1.42 -16.84
CA ALA A 24 0.42 0.81 -15.56
C ALA A 24 1.67 1.43 -14.92
N THR A 25 1.69 1.51 -13.58
CA THR A 25 2.85 1.94 -12.80
C THR A 25 4.10 1.11 -13.09
N ILE A 26 3.93 -0.19 -13.37
CA ILE A 26 4.98 -1.08 -13.84
C ILE A 26 4.64 -1.49 -15.27
N SER A 27 5.25 -0.81 -16.23
CA SER A 27 4.90 -0.96 -17.65
C SER A 27 5.61 -2.17 -18.27
N GLY A 28 4.96 -3.33 -18.14
CA GLY A 28 5.37 -4.56 -18.81
C GLY A 28 6.50 -5.34 -18.14
N MET A 29 6.84 -6.49 -18.73
CA MET A 29 7.85 -7.40 -18.20
C MET A 29 9.26 -6.80 -18.10
N PRO A 30 9.72 -5.92 -19.02
CA PRO A 30 11.02 -5.27 -18.85
C PRO A 30 11.10 -4.41 -17.59
N ALA A 31 10.07 -3.57 -17.33
CA ALA A 31 10.01 -2.73 -16.14
C ALA A 31 9.94 -3.56 -14.85
N TYR A 32 9.13 -4.63 -14.86
CA TYR A 32 9.05 -5.57 -13.75
C TYR A 32 10.42 -6.23 -13.45
N ARG A 33 11.10 -6.74 -14.48
CA ARG A 33 12.41 -7.39 -14.30
C ARG A 33 13.46 -6.41 -13.79
N ALA A 34 13.42 -5.15 -14.25
CA ALA A 34 14.31 -4.11 -13.74
C ALA A 34 14.05 -3.83 -12.25
N LEU A 35 12.79 -3.72 -11.85
CA LEU A 35 12.41 -3.53 -10.43
C LEU A 35 12.82 -4.71 -9.55
N ALA A 36 12.63 -5.94 -10.04
CA ALA A 36 13.07 -7.15 -9.34
C ALA A 36 14.59 -7.21 -9.21
N ALA A 37 15.32 -6.88 -10.28
CA ALA A 37 16.78 -6.83 -10.23
C ALA A 37 17.31 -5.76 -9.26
N GLU A 38 16.64 -4.60 -9.16
CA GLU A 38 16.97 -3.57 -8.15
C GLU A 38 16.83 -4.15 -6.73
N ALA A 39 15.71 -4.80 -6.43
CA ALA A 39 15.45 -5.41 -5.13
C ALA A 39 16.41 -6.58 -4.81
N GLU A 40 16.83 -7.36 -5.80
CA GLU A 40 17.81 -8.43 -5.64
C GLU A 40 19.23 -7.90 -5.38
N GLN A 41 19.59 -6.76 -5.97
CA GLN A 41 20.93 -6.16 -5.83
C GLN A 41 21.12 -5.46 -4.49
N ASP A 42 20.13 -4.71 -4.03
CA ASP A 42 20.16 -4.00 -2.76
C ASP A 42 18.76 -3.97 -2.13
N TYR A 43 18.42 -5.04 -1.42
CA TYR A 43 17.07 -5.21 -0.87
C TYR A 43 16.76 -4.18 0.22
N GLU A 44 17.73 -3.81 1.06
CA GLU A 44 17.55 -2.78 2.09
C GLU A 44 17.39 -1.39 1.44
N GLY A 45 18.26 -1.03 0.49
CA GLY A 45 18.15 0.23 -0.23
C GLY A 45 16.84 0.38 -0.98
N PHE A 46 16.39 -0.68 -1.65
CA PHE A 46 15.10 -0.77 -2.32
C PHE A 46 13.94 -0.44 -1.37
N TRP A 47 13.85 -1.16 -0.24
CA TRP A 47 12.78 -0.94 0.74
C TRP A 47 12.89 0.41 1.45
N ALA A 48 14.10 0.88 1.72
CA ALA A 48 14.32 2.19 2.33
C ALA A 48 13.82 3.33 1.44
N ARG A 49 14.08 3.24 0.13
CA ARG A 49 13.59 4.21 -0.86
C ARG A 49 12.06 4.23 -0.88
N LEU A 50 11.43 3.07 -1.05
CA LEU A 50 9.97 2.95 -1.10
C LEU A 50 9.30 3.40 0.21
N ALA A 51 9.88 3.10 1.36
CA ALA A 51 9.35 3.52 2.65
C ALA A 51 9.39 5.06 2.84
N ARG A 52 10.41 5.73 2.30
CA ARG A 52 10.52 7.21 2.35
C ARG A 52 9.62 7.90 1.32
N GLU A 53 9.42 7.28 0.16
CA GLU A 53 8.56 7.81 -0.90
C GLU A 53 7.06 7.60 -0.60
N GLY A 54 6.71 6.43 -0.08
CA GLY A 54 5.32 6.01 0.10
C GLY A 54 4.67 6.44 1.42
N LEU A 55 5.47 6.65 2.47
CA LEU A 55 4.99 6.95 3.82
C LEU A 55 5.57 8.26 4.34
N THR A 56 4.76 8.97 5.11
CA THR A 56 5.18 10.13 5.88
C THR A 56 5.58 9.69 7.28
N TRP A 57 6.82 10.01 7.64
CA TRP A 57 7.43 9.68 8.93
C TRP A 57 7.47 10.93 9.80
N HIS A 58 7.06 10.81 11.06
CA HIS A 58 7.27 11.87 12.05
C HIS A 58 8.73 11.92 12.49
N LYS A 59 9.32 10.73 12.71
CA LYS A 59 10.76 10.55 12.91
C LYS A 59 11.28 9.62 11.81
N PRO A 60 12.14 10.11 10.90
CA PRO A 60 12.75 9.27 9.88
C PRO A 60 13.55 8.11 10.52
N PHE A 61 13.45 6.92 9.95
CA PHE A 61 14.28 5.78 10.34
C PHE A 61 15.72 5.93 9.81
N THR A 62 16.69 5.41 10.55
CA THR A 62 18.09 5.30 10.12
C THR A 62 18.47 3.85 9.82
N ARG A 63 17.79 2.88 10.43
CA ARG A 63 18.03 1.45 10.20
C ARG A 63 16.88 0.86 9.39
N VAL A 64 17.21 0.12 8.33
CA VAL A 64 16.20 -0.46 7.44
C VAL A 64 15.71 -1.80 7.97
N LEU A 65 16.63 -2.73 8.21
CA LEU A 65 16.33 -4.04 8.77
C LEU A 65 17.28 -4.39 9.92
N ASP A 66 16.72 -4.89 11.02
CA ASP A 66 17.44 -5.56 12.10
C ASP A 66 17.18 -7.07 12.05
N GLU A 67 18.19 -7.83 11.64
CA GLU A 67 18.17 -9.30 11.57
C GLU A 67 18.92 -9.96 12.74
N SER A 68 19.48 -9.18 13.67
CA SER A 68 20.36 -9.70 14.73
C SER A 68 19.69 -10.69 15.67
N ASN A 69 18.35 -10.69 15.73
CA ASN A 69 17.53 -11.57 16.55
C ASN A 69 16.54 -12.41 15.72
N ALA A 70 16.98 -12.96 14.57
CA ALA A 70 16.15 -13.85 13.76
C ALA A 70 15.53 -14.99 14.62
N PRO A 71 14.22 -15.31 14.46
CA PRO A 71 13.29 -14.86 13.42
C PRO A 71 12.51 -13.56 13.75
N PHE A 72 12.89 -12.81 14.79
CA PHE A 72 12.25 -11.55 15.18
C PHE A 72 12.83 -10.35 14.42
N TYR A 73 12.60 -10.33 13.11
CA TYR A 73 13.00 -9.24 12.24
C TYR A 73 12.29 -7.93 12.62
N LYS A 74 13.03 -6.82 12.58
CA LYS A 74 12.45 -5.48 12.76
C LYS A 74 12.77 -4.59 11.58
N TRP A 75 11.73 -4.01 10.99
CA TRP A 75 11.85 -3.08 9.88
C TRP A 75 11.65 -1.65 10.40
N PHE A 76 12.54 -0.74 10.01
CA PHE A 76 12.45 0.69 10.29
C PHE A 76 12.23 1.02 11.78
N ASP A 77 12.88 0.26 12.66
CA ASP A 77 12.47 0.12 14.05
C ASP A 77 12.80 1.31 14.94
N ASP A 78 13.65 2.22 14.45
CA ASP A 78 13.97 3.50 15.06
C ASP A 78 13.15 4.67 14.50
N GLY A 79 12.31 4.42 13.48
CA GLY A 79 11.40 5.38 12.87
C GLY A 79 10.04 5.43 13.56
N GLU A 80 9.39 6.58 13.49
CA GLU A 80 8.07 6.80 14.10
C GLU A 80 7.10 7.37 13.06
N LEU A 81 5.92 6.76 12.97
CA LEU A 81 4.84 7.20 12.09
C LEU A 81 3.49 6.99 12.77
N ASN A 82 2.46 7.67 12.26
CA ASN A 82 1.09 7.42 12.65
C ASN A 82 0.29 6.91 11.44
N ALA A 83 -0.43 5.79 11.63
CA ALA A 83 -1.23 5.18 10.57
C ALA A 83 -2.41 6.09 10.14
N SER A 84 -3.13 6.68 11.10
CA SER A 84 -4.21 7.62 10.81
C SER A 84 -3.70 8.82 10.01
N TYR A 85 -2.54 9.38 10.39
CA TYR A 85 -1.93 10.50 9.67
C TYR A 85 -1.63 10.16 8.20
N ASN A 86 -1.06 8.98 7.95
CA ASN A 86 -0.78 8.50 6.59
C ASN A 86 -2.04 8.17 5.79
N CYS A 87 -3.13 7.78 6.46
CA CYS A 87 -4.39 7.43 5.78
C CYS A 87 -5.34 8.62 5.61
N LEU A 88 -5.23 9.67 6.42
CA LEU A 88 -6.22 10.76 6.48
C LEU A 88 -5.56 12.14 6.41
N ASP A 89 -4.83 12.52 7.47
CA ASP A 89 -4.35 13.87 7.70
C ASP A 89 -3.50 14.40 6.53
N ARG A 90 -2.51 13.62 6.07
CA ARG A 90 -1.63 14.04 4.96
C ARG A 90 -2.38 14.32 3.66
N HIS A 91 -3.52 13.66 3.43
CA HIS A 91 -4.33 13.88 2.24
C HIS A 91 -5.11 15.18 2.34
N VAL A 92 -5.66 15.49 3.52
CA VAL A 92 -6.34 16.77 3.81
C VAL A 92 -5.35 17.92 3.72
N GLU A 93 -4.17 17.80 4.35
CA GLU A 93 -3.09 18.80 4.33
C GLU A 93 -2.59 19.08 2.92
N ALA A 94 -2.53 18.04 2.05
CA ALA A 94 -2.19 18.18 0.64
C ALA A 94 -3.32 18.79 -0.23
N GLY A 95 -4.38 19.34 0.38
CA GLY A 95 -5.48 20.00 -0.32
C GLY A 95 -6.54 19.04 -0.90
N ASN A 96 -6.48 17.75 -0.57
CA ASN A 96 -7.44 16.75 -1.07
C ASN A 96 -8.61 16.51 -0.10
N GLY A 97 -8.92 17.49 0.76
CA GLY A 97 -9.97 17.36 1.77
C GLY A 97 -11.35 16.99 1.20
N GLU A 98 -11.72 17.60 0.07
CA GLU A 98 -12.99 17.37 -0.64
C GLU A 98 -13.02 16.08 -1.47
N ARG A 99 -11.88 15.40 -1.64
CA ARG A 99 -11.82 14.13 -2.37
C ARG A 99 -12.56 13.07 -1.55
N VAL A 100 -13.40 12.27 -2.22
CA VAL A 100 -14.10 11.15 -1.59
C VAL A 100 -13.08 10.09 -1.15
N ALA A 101 -13.07 9.78 0.14
CA ALA A 101 -12.24 8.75 0.76
C ALA A 101 -12.96 7.40 0.84
N ILE A 102 -14.25 7.43 1.21
CA ILE A 102 -15.09 6.23 1.32
C ILE A 102 -16.35 6.41 0.47
N ILE A 103 -16.65 5.41 -0.36
CA ILE A 103 -17.95 5.20 -0.97
C ILE A 103 -18.56 4.01 -0.23
N PHE A 104 -19.57 4.27 0.60
CA PHE A 104 -20.30 3.25 1.33
C PHE A 104 -21.62 2.99 0.64
N GLU A 105 -21.80 1.77 0.12
CA GLU A 105 -23.05 1.29 -0.45
C GLU A 105 -23.74 0.38 0.56
N ALA A 106 -24.89 0.83 1.06
CA ALA A 106 -25.70 0.07 2.00
C ALA A 106 -26.46 -1.07 1.27
N ASP A 107 -26.96 -2.03 2.05
CA ASP A 107 -27.69 -3.19 1.53
C ASP A 107 -28.97 -2.82 0.74
N ASP A 108 -29.58 -1.67 1.07
CA ASP A 108 -30.73 -1.12 0.36
C ASP A 108 -30.36 -0.33 -0.91
N GLY A 109 -29.07 -0.30 -1.28
CA GLY A 109 -28.54 0.45 -2.42
C GLY A 109 -28.26 1.92 -2.12
N THR A 110 -28.46 2.40 -0.89
CA THR A 110 -28.14 3.78 -0.53
C THR A 110 -26.63 4.01 -0.56
N VAL A 111 -26.19 5.01 -1.34
CA VAL A 111 -24.76 5.36 -1.45
C VAL A 111 -24.43 6.60 -0.64
N THR A 112 -23.58 6.44 0.38
CA THR A 112 -22.99 7.54 1.14
C THR A 112 -21.56 7.78 0.68
N ARG A 113 -21.23 9.02 0.33
CA ARG A 113 -19.85 9.44 0.03
C ARG A 113 -19.32 10.22 1.22
N VAL A 114 -18.13 9.84 1.70
CA VAL A 114 -17.44 10.51 2.81
C VAL A 114 -16.13 11.04 2.29
N THR A 115 -15.91 12.35 2.41
CA THR A 115 -14.66 12.99 1.99
C THR A 115 -13.53 12.72 2.98
N TYR A 116 -12.27 12.97 2.60
CA TYR A 116 -11.15 12.90 3.53
C TYR A 116 -11.34 13.84 4.73
N ALA A 117 -11.84 15.06 4.50
CA ALA A 117 -12.11 16.02 5.57
C ALA A 117 -13.21 15.52 6.54
N ASP A 118 -14.32 14.99 6.00
CA ASP A 118 -15.39 14.40 6.81
C ASP A 118 -14.90 13.22 7.64
N LEU A 119 -14.11 12.34 7.02
CA LEU A 119 -13.59 11.14 7.67
C LEU A 119 -12.61 11.50 8.79
N LEU A 120 -11.69 12.44 8.54
CA LEU A 120 -10.76 12.94 9.55
C LEU A 120 -11.50 13.55 10.75
N ALA A 121 -12.56 14.34 10.51
CA ALA A 121 -13.38 14.90 11.59
C ALA A 121 -14.13 13.83 12.39
N ARG A 122 -14.63 12.76 11.74
CA ARG A 122 -15.29 11.63 12.42
C ARG A 122 -14.29 10.83 13.26
N VAL A 123 -13.13 10.48 12.70
CA VAL A 123 -12.08 9.73 13.39
C VAL A 123 -11.52 10.52 14.58
N SER A 124 -11.24 11.81 14.40
CA SER A 124 -10.76 12.68 15.48
C SER A 124 -11.76 12.78 16.65
N ARG A 125 -13.06 12.91 16.35
CA ARG A 125 -14.11 12.91 17.40
C ARG A 125 -14.15 11.59 18.14
N PHE A 126 -14.10 10.47 17.43
CA PHE A 126 -14.12 9.15 18.04
C PHE A 126 -12.86 8.91 18.89
N ALA A 127 -11.67 9.24 18.37
CA ALA A 127 -10.42 9.13 19.10
C ALA A 127 -10.43 9.96 20.40
N ASN A 128 -11.00 11.16 20.38
CA ASN A 128 -11.13 11.98 21.59
C ASN A 128 -12.09 11.40 22.64
N ALA A 129 -13.08 10.59 22.23
CA ALA A 129 -13.97 9.90 23.15
C ALA A 129 -13.33 8.65 23.79
N LEU A 130 -12.27 8.11 23.19
CA LEU A 130 -11.53 6.94 23.70
C LEU A 130 -10.34 7.29 24.61
N LYS A 131 -9.93 8.56 24.64
CA LYS A 131 -8.84 9.06 25.49
C LYS A 131 -9.25 9.09 26.95
#